data_AF-A0A7N2LD35-F1
#
_entry.id   AF-A0A7N2LD35-F1
#
_cell.length_a   1.000
_cell.length_b   1.000
_cell.length_c   1.000
_cell.angle_alpha   90.00
_cell.angle_beta   90.00
_cell.angle_gamma   90.00
#
_symmetry.space_group_name_H-M   'P 1'
#
loop_
_entity.id
_entity.type
_entity.pdbx_description
1 polymer ?
#
loop_
_entity_poly.entity_id
_entity_poly.type
_entity_poly.pdbx_seq_one_letter_code
_entity_poly.pdbx_strand_id
1 'polypeptide(L)'
;MTAGNTLAATLCYICVGNIDKTVEIWSRSLRIEHEGKSYVELLQHNLVLEEDLMEKTVVLALATGQKRFSASLCKLVEKYAEILASQGLLTTAMEYLKLLGSDELSPELVILRDRIALATEPEVG
;
A
#
# COMPACT_ATOMS: atom_id res chain seq x y z
N MET A 1 -22.89 10.47 10.70
CA MET A 1 -21.92 10.31 11.82
C MET A 1 -20.85 11.36 11.64
N THR A 2 -20.56 12.14 12.69
CA THR A 2 -19.86 13.44 12.65
C THR A 2 -18.39 13.32 12.24
N ALA A 3 -17.98 14.09 11.22
CA ALA A 3 -16.61 14.13 10.69
C ALA A 3 -15.51 14.35 11.76
N GLY A 4 -15.85 15.03 12.87
CA GLY A 4 -14.93 15.25 14.00
C GLY A 4 -14.50 13.99 14.76
N ASN A 5 -15.33 12.94 14.80
CA ASN A 5 -14.98 11.68 15.48
C ASN A 5 -14.06 10.80 14.63
N THR A 6 -14.13 10.93 13.30
CA THR A 6 -13.33 10.15 12.37
C THR A 6 -11.85 10.52 12.46
N LEU A 7 -11.53 11.81 12.52
CA LEU A 7 -10.16 12.31 12.56
C LEU A 7 -9.43 11.91 13.86
N ALA A 8 -10.12 12.07 15.00
CA ALA A 8 -9.61 11.63 16.29
C ALA A 8 -9.38 10.10 16.33
N ALA A 9 -10.33 9.31 15.80
CA ALA A 9 -10.18 7.86 15.71
C ALA A 9 -8.99 7.45 14.84
N THR A 10 -8.80 8.08 13.67
CA THR A 10 -7.64 7.84 12.79
C THR A 10 -6.32 8.07 13.53
N LEU A 11 -6.17 9.19 14.24
CA LEU A 11 -4.96 9.48 15.00
C LEU A 11 -4.70 8.43 16.09
N CYS A 12 -5.74 8.03 16.84
CA CYS A 12 -5.60 6.98 17.85
C CYS A 12 -5.14 5.64 17.25
N TYR A 13 -5.69 5.25 16.09
CA TYR A 13 -5.29 4.02 15.41
C TYR A 13 -3.86 4.08 14.88
N ILE A 14 -3.43 5.23 14.35
CA ILE A 14 -2.03 5.46 13.96
C ILE A 14 -1.11 5.35 15.17
N CYS A 15 -1.45 6.00 16.29
CA CYS A 15 -0.62 6.00 17.49
C CYS A 15 -0.42 4.59 18.10
N VAL A 16 -1.41 3.71 17.98
CA VAL A 16 -1.30 2.31 18.43
C VAL A 16 -0.81 1.36 17.33
N GLY A 17 -0.52 1.88 16.12
CA GLY A 17 -0.03 1.09 14.99
C GLY A 17 -1.08 0.16 14.37
N ASN A 18 -2.37 0.45 14.53
CA ASN A 18 -3.45 -0.33 13.93
C ASN A 18 -3.71 0.13 12.49
N ILE A 19 -2.97 -0.48 11.57
CA ILE A 19 -3.02 -0.14 10.14
C ILE A 19 -4.39 -0.51 9.55
N ASP A 20 -4.92 -1.70 9.85
CA ASP A 20 -6.21 -2.16 9.30
C ASP A 20 -7.35 -1.18 9.57
N LYS A 21 -7.48 -0.70 10.81
CA LYS A 21 -8.52 0.28 11.18
C LYS A 21 -8.27 1.65 10.56
N THR A 22 -7.01 2.04 10.39
CA THR A 22 -6.65 3.29 9.74
C THR A 22 -7.03 3.27 8.26
N VAL A 23 -6.71 2.19 7.56
CA VAL A 23 -7.06 1.97 6.13
C VAL A 23 -8.56 1.87 5.95
N GLU A 24 -9.28 1.19 6.85
CA GLU A 24 -10.75 1.11 6.82
C GLU A 24 -11.38 2.51 6.87
N ILE A 25 -10.85 3.38 7.74
CA ILE A 25 -11.34 4.76 7.87
C ILE A 25 -11.00 5.59 6.64
N TRP A 26 -9.77 5.50 6.13
CA TRP A 26 -9.37 6.22 4.90
C TRP A 26 -10.21 5.80 3.69
N SER A 27 -10.41 4.50 3.48
CA SER A 27 -11.25 3.97 2.39
C SER A 27 -12.71 4.44 2.52
N ARG A 28 -13.25 4.53 3.74
CA ARG A 28 -14.60 5.05 3.97
C ARG A 28 -14.70 6.55 3.67
N SER A 29 -13.74 7.36 4.12
CA SER A 29 -13.72 8.80 3.84
C SER A 29 -13.63 9.07 2.33
N LEU A 30 -12.86 8.25 1.62
CA LEU A 30 -12.75 8.28 0.17
C LEU A 30 -14.13 8.14 -0.51
N ARG A 31 -14.92 7.14 -0.11
CA ARG A 31 -16.26 6.89 -0.68
C ARG A 31 -17.24 8.04 -0.48
N ILE A 32 -17.09 8.83 0.58
CA ILE A 32 -17.98 9.97 0.88
C ILE A 32 -17.69 11.15 -0.06
N GLU A 33 -16.45 11.31 -0.53
CA GLU A 33 -16.06 12.39 -1.46
C GLU A 33 -16.48 12.14 -2.93
N HIS A 34 -17.18 11.03 -3.20
CA HIS A 34 -17.52 10.57 -4.55
C HIS A 34 -18.99 10.84 -4.95
N GLU A 35 -19.82 11.35 -4.04
CA GLU A 35 -21.18 11.79 -4.38
C GLU A 35 -21.12 13.06 -5.25
N GLY A 36 -21.23 12.90 -6.57
CA GLY A 36 -21.42 14.01 -7.52
C GLY A 36 -20.43 14.13 -8.69
N LYS A 37 -19.45 13.23 -8.84
CA LYS A 37 -18.44 13.28 -9.92
C LYS A 37 -18.89 12.54 -11.19
N SER A 38 -18.46 13.02 -12.37
CA SER A 38 -18.69 12.37 -13.66
C SER A 38 -18.04 10.98 -13.73
N TYR A 39 -18.55 10.05 -14.56
CA TYR A 39 -17.99 8.69 -14.71
C TYR A 39 -16.49 8.69 -15.04
N VAL A 40 -16.03 9.61 -15.89
CA VAL A 40 -14.61 9.74 -16.27
C VAL A 40 -13.78 10.31 -15.12
N GLU A 41 -14.31 11.30 -14.40
CA GLU A 41 -13.66 11.83 -13.20
C GLU A 41 -13.59 10.79 -12.10
N LEU A 42 -14.63 9.99 -11.91
CA LEU A 42 -14.64 8.88 -10.96
C LEU A 42 -13.59 7.83 -11.32
N LEU A 43 -13.42 7.47 -12.59
CA LEU A 43 -12.40 6.52 -13.01
C LEU A 43 -10.98 7.05 -12.77
N GLN A 44 -10.70 8.28 -13.19
CA GLN A 44 -9.37 8.89 -13.00
C GLN A 44 -9.07 9.11 -11.51
N HIS A 45 -10.08 9.55 -10.74
CA HIS A 45 -9.98 9.75 -9.30
C HIS A 45 -9.82 8.41 -8.58
N ASN A 46 -10.60 7.38 -8.91
CA ASN A 46 -10.44 6.04 -8.34
C ASN A 46 -9.03 5.47 -8.60
N LEU A 47 -8.47 5.67 -9.80
CA LEU A 47 -7.12 5.17 -10.11
C LEU A 47 -6.04 5.88 -9.28
N VAL A 48 -6.08 7.22 -9.25
CA VAL A 48 -5.08 8.05 -8.54
C VAL A 48 -5.22 7.90 -7.02
N LEU A 49 -6.45 7.76 -6.53
CA LEU A 49 -6.69 7.61 -5.10
C LEU A 49 -6.36 6.21 -4.58
N GLU A 50 -6.54 5.15 -5.37
CA GLU A 50 -6.08 3.82 -4.97
C GLU A 50 -4.55 3.82 -4.85
N GLU A 51 -3.84 4.59 -5.69
CA GLU A 51 -2.39 4.81 -5.57
C GLU A 51 -2.02 5.66 -4.34
N ASP A 52 -2.69 6.79 -4.09
CA ASP A 52 -2.47 7.62 -2.88
C ASP A 52 -2.75 6.82 -1.59
N LEU A 53 -3.83 6.05 -1.60
CA LEU A 53 -4.21 5.20 -0.48
C LEU A 53 -3.20 4.07 -0.29
N MET A 54 -2.72 3.44 -1.37
CA MET A 54 -1.62 2.48 -1.33
C MET A 54 -0.40 3.12 -0.68
N GLU A 55 0.10 4.23 -1.22
CA GLU A 55 1.30 4.91 -0.72
C GLU A 55 1.19 5.28 0.76
N LYS A 56 0.09 5.92 1.19
CA LYS A 56 -0.11 6.30 2.60
C LYS A 56 -0.20 5.09 3.52
N THR A 57 -0.82 4.02 3.05
CA THR A 57 -0.92 2.77 3.80
C THR A 57 0.45 2.13 3.96
N VAL A 58 1.28 2.11 2.91
CA VAL A 58 2.60 1.49 3.00
C VAL A 58 3.58 2.36 3.79
N VAL A 59 3.53 3.69 3.66
CA VAL A 59 4.31 4.62 4.50
C VAL A 59 3.94 4.46 5.97
N LEU A 60 2.64 4.32 6.29
CA LEU A 60 2.21 4.06 7.66
C LEU A 60 2.72 2.70 8.17
N ALA A 61 2.67 1.66 7.33
CA ALA A 61 3.20 0.35 7.65
C ALA A 61 4.71 0.40 7.98
N LEU A 62 5.47 1.11 7.16
CA LEU A 62 6.90 1.35 7.37
C LEU A 62 7.17 2.13 8.66
N ALA A 63 6.48 3.25 8.87
CA ALA A 63 6.68 4.12 10.03
C ALA A 63 6.30 3.45 11.36
N THR A 64 5.29 2.58 11.34
CA THR A 64 4.86 1.83 12.52
C THR A 64 5.72 0.59 12.80
N GLY A 65 6.57 0.18 11.85
CA GLY A 65 7.45 -0.99 12.00
C GLY A 65 6.69 -2.30 12.22
N GLN A 66 5.40 -2.35 11.85
CA GLN A 66 4.58 -3.55 11.97
C GLN A 66 5.10 -4.62 11.02
N LYS A 67 5.43 -5.78 11.57
CA LYS A 67 5.94 -6.94 10.82
C LYS A 67 4.86 -7.96 10.48
N ARG A 68 3.62 -7.70 10.88
CA ARG A 68 2.47 -8.55 10.61
C ARG A 68 1.40 -7.72 9.95
N PHE A 69 1.15 -8.02 8.69
CA PHE A 69 0.09 -7.40 7.94
C PHE A 69 -1.11 -8.35 7.88
N SER A 70 -2.31 -7.79 7.79
CA SER A 70 -3.47 -8.60 7.43
C SER A 70 -3.34 -9.08 5.99
N ALA A 71 -4.03 -10.16 5.63
CA ALA A 71 -3.98 -10.70 4.26
C ALA A 71 -4.41 -9.67 3.20
N SER A 72 -5.33 -8.76 3.54
CA SER A 72 -5.77 -7.68 2.66
C SER A 72 -4.68 -6.63 2.46
N LEU A 73 -3.94 -6.31 3.53
CA LEU A 73 -2.83 -5.38 3.50
C LEU A 73 -1.61 -5.97 2.79
N CYS A 74 -1.33 -7.27 2.97
CA CYS A 74 -0.31 -7.97 2.18
C CYS A 74 -0.59 -7.77 0.69
N LYS A 75 -1.78 -8.14 0.22
CA LYS A 75 -2.19 -7.98 -1.19
C LYS A 75 -2.10 -6.55 -1.72
N LEU A 76 -2.23 -5.55 -0.85
CA LEU A 76 -2.09 -4.15 -1.22
C LEU A 76 -0.62 -3.79 -1.47
N VAL A 77 0.27 -4.15 -0.54
CA VAL A 77 1.73 -3.94 -0.65
C VAL A 77 2.29 -4.72 -1.83
N GLU A 78 1.79 -5.94 -2.05
CA GLU A 78 2.09 -6.78 -3.21
C GLU A 78 1.85 -6.05 -4.54
N LYS A 79 0.63 -5.54 -4.74
CA LYS A 79 0.26 -4.77 -5.95
C LYS A 79 1.08 -3.50 -6.10
N TYR A 80 1.36 -2.81 -5.00
CA TYR A 80 2.16 -1.59 -5.05
C TYR A 80 3.61 -1.88 -5.46
N ALA A 81 4.20 -2.99 -4.98
CA ALA A 81 5.52 -3.43 -5.41
C ALA A 81 5.57 -3.78 -6.91
N GLU A 82 4.52 -4.40 -7.46
CA GLU A 82 4.39 -4.63 -8.91
C GLU A 82 4.36 -3.32 -9.69
N ILE A 83 3.59 -2.33 -9.24
CA ILE A 83 3.52 -1.00 -9.87
C ILE A 83 4.90 -0.35 -9.87
N LEU A 84 5.59 -0.30 -8.72
CA LEU A 84 6.93 0.27 -8.61
C LEU A 84 7.94 -0.44 -9.52
N ALA A 85 7.88 -1.77 -9.58
CA ALA A 85 8.74 -2.54 -10.48
C ALA A 85 8.47 -2.19 -11.95
N SER A 86 7.20 -2.01 -12.33
CA SER A 86 6.83 -1.60 -13.69
C SER A 86 7.29 -0.17 -14.05
N GLN A 87 7.44 0.70 -13.05
CA GLN A 87 7.96 2.05 -13.21
C GLN A 87 9.51 2.11 -13.19
N GLY A 88 10.19 0.97 -13.00
CA GLY A 88 11.65 0.90 -12.90
C GLY A 88 12.20 1.26 -11.51
N LEU A 89 11.33 1.47 -10.52
CA LEU A 89 11.71 1.73 -9.13
C LEU A 89 12.02 0.42 -8.39
N LEU A 90 12.99 -0.33 -8.92
CA LEU A 90 13.30 -1.70 -8.52
C LEU A 90 13.78 -1.81 -7.06
N THR A 91 14.59 -0.86 -6.60
CA THR A 91 15.11 -0.82 -5.22
C THR A 91 13.97 -0.68 -4.22
N THR A 92 13.07 0.28 -4.48
CA THR A 92 11.90 0.53 -3.62
C THR A 92 10.93 -0.66 -3.65
N ALA A 93 10.68 -1.24 -4.83
CA ALA A 93 9.86 -2.44 -4.95
C ALA A 93 10.42 -3.62 -4.13
N MET A 94 11.75 -3.82 -4.12
CA MET A 94 12.42 -4.83 -3.31
C MET A 94 12.31 -4.57 -1.81
N GLU A 95 12.40 -3.31 -1.36
CA GLU A 95 12.17 -2.96 0.05
C GLU A 95 10.78 -3.37 0.50
N TYR A 96 9.75 -3.11 -0.31
CA TYR A 96 8.38 -3.52 -0.01
C TYR A 96 8.19 -5.04 -0.01
N LEU A 97 8.79 -5.75 -0.96
CA LEU A 97 8.74 -7.21 -0.99
C LEU A 97 9.43 -7.85 0.22
N LYS A 98 10.43 -7.19 0.82
CA LYS A 98 11.10 -7.65 2.05
C LYS A 98 10.27 -7.43 3.32
N LEU A 99 9.32 -6.50 3.30
CA LEU A 99 8.39 -6.28 4.42
C LEU A 99 7.37 -7.40 4.52
N LEU A 100 6.96 -7.95 3.38
CA LEU A 100 6.11 -9.11 3.28
C LEU A 100 6.97 -10.33 3.61
N GLY A 101 6.64 -11.07 4.68
CA GLY A 101 7.39 -12.26 5.03
C GLY A 101 7.36 -13.28 3.88
N SER A 102 8.36 -14.15 3.80
CA SER A 102 8.46 -15.12 2.70
C SER A 102 7.29 -16.12 2.63
N ASP A 103 6.48 -16.23 3.68
CA ASP A 103 5.29 -17.09 3.76
C ASP A 103 4.04 -16.39 3.18
N GLU A 104 4.05 -15.06 3.11
CA GLU A 104 2.89 -14.25 2.70
C GLU A 104 2.91 -13.87 1.21
N LEU A 105 4.01 -14.15 0.50
CA LEU A 105 4.17 -13.80 -0.92
C LEU A 105 3.53 -14.84 -1.84
N SER A 106 2.76 -14.38 -2.82
CA SER A 106 2.32 -15.21 -3.93
C SER A 106 3.50 -15.75 -4.76
N PRO A 107 3.34 -16.90 -5.45
CA PRO A 107 4.37 -17.44 -6.34
C PRO A 107 4.86 -16.44 -7.40
N GLU A 108 3.95 -15.62 -7.94
CA GLU A 108 4.25 -14.60 -8.93
C GLU A 108 5.18 -13.50 -8.37
N LEU A 109 5.03 -13.17 -7.10
CA LEU A 109 5.86 -12.17 -6.42
C LEU A 109 7.19 -12.71 -5.96
N VAL A 110 7.27 -14.00 -5.64
CA VAL A 110 8.56 -14.67 -5.47
C VAL A 110 9.37 -14.55 -6.77
N ILE A 111 8.73 -14.78 -7.92
CA ILE A 111 9.37 -14.59 -9.23
C ILE A 111 9.75 -13.12 -9.44
N LEU A 112 8.86 -12.17 -9.12
CA LEU A 112 9.16 -10.74 -9.24
C LEU A 112 10.36 -10.34 -8.38
N ARG A 113 10.39 -10.78 -7.12
CA ARG A 113 11.50 -10.55 -6.19
C ARG A 113 12.80 -11.08 -6.76
N ASP A 114 12.81 -12.32 -7.24
CA ASP A 114 14.01 -12.93 -7.79
C ASP A 114 14.49 -12.19 -9.05
N ARG A 115 13.57 -11.75 -9.91
CA ARG A 115 13.89 -10.91 -11.08
C ARG A 115 14.48 -9.56 -10.69
N ILE A 116 13.91 -8.90 -9.68
CA ILE A 116 14.43 -7.63 -9.17
C ILE A 116 15.81 -7.82 -8.55
N ALA A 117 16.02 -8.91 -7.80
CA ALA A 117 17.31 -9.23 -7.20
C ALA A 117 18.39 -9.36 -8.29
N LEU A 118 18.13 -10.19 -9.32
CA LEU A 118 19.05 -10.35 -10.47
C LEU A 118 19.31 -9.03 -11.21
N ALA A 119 18.28 -8.19 -11.37
CA ALA A 119 18.41 -6.90 -12.07
C ALA A 119 19.15 -5.82 -11.26
N THR A 120 19.31 -6.03 -9.95
CA THR A 120 19.96 -5.06 -9.04
C THR A 120 21.30 -5.56 -8.50
N GLU A 121 21.75 -6.77 -8.90
CA GLU A 121 23.11 -7.23 -8.62
C GLU A 121 24.11 -6.28 -9.28
N PRO A 122 25.11 -5.76 -8.54
CA PRO A 122 26.17 -4.96 -9.14
C PRO A 122 26.95 -5.85 -10.09
N GLU A 123 27.08 -5.43 -11.34
CA GLU A 123 27.97 -6.11 -12.29
C GLU A 123 29.38 -6.11 -11.70
N VAL A 124 29.81 -7.25 -11.17
CA VAL A 124 31.22 -7.50 -10.86
C VAL A 124 31.90 -7.76 -12.20
N GLY A 125 32.29 -6.67 -12.87
CA GLY A 125 33.08 -6.65 -14.10
C GLY A 125 34.28 -5.73 -13.95
#